data_AF-G1VCX1-F1
#
_entry.id   AF-G1VCX1-F1
#
_cell.length_a   1.000
_cell.length_b   1.000
_cell.length_c   1.000
_cell.angle_alpha   90.00
_cell.angle_beta   90.00
_cell.angle_gamma   90.00
#
_symmetry.space_group_name_H-M   'P 1'
#
loop_
_entity.id
_entity.type
_entity.pdbx_description
1 polymer ?
#
loop_
_entity_poly.entity_id
_entity_poly.type
_entity_poly.pdbx_seq_one_letter_code
_entity_poly.pdbx_strand_id
1 'polypeptide(L)'
;MNINISLIEKKAKRFFLSHRKTSYTIGLFFICCCLYVDFVTISNTCKKINNLEYKEGVVSYWEHTGGEFNDAILKINNDTNVYITQRYDGWLCFQHNGKKGETVAFYTVKDEVKKEKEGIPYYGLCEKGNPRTTFWLFFDVLFPCYKSILILWALVAIGIIFFNFQIIRDRFVLPLSIVVLGMNLLMFIIASIS
;
A
#
# COMPACT_ATOMS: atom_id res chain seq x y z
N MET A 1 7.91 14.82 -36.72
CA MET A 1 9.28 14.59 -36.22
C MET A 1 9.25 13.31 -35.39
N ASN A 2 9.85 12.21 -35.87
CA ASN A 2 9.82 10.93 -35.15
C ASN A 2 10.96 10.89 -34.13
N ILE A 3 10.62 10.91 -32.85
CA ILE A 3 11.59 10.78 -31.76
C ILE A 3 12.04 9.31 -31.70
N ASN A 4 13.31 9.05 -31.97
CA ASN A 4 13.87 7.69 -31.87
C ASN A 4 14.24 7.38 -30.40
N ILE A 5 13.26 6.86 -29.65
CA ILE A 5 13.37 6.56 -28.22
C ILE A 5 14.54 5.62 -27.92
N SER A 6 14.76 4.60 -28.75
CA SER A 6 15.86 3.63 -28.57
C SER A 6 17.25 4.28 -28.66
N LEU A 7 17.41 5.25 -29.57
CA LEU A 7 18.67 5.99 -29.69
C LEU A 7 18.93 6.86 -28.45
N ILE A 8 17.88 7.50 -27.92
CA ILE A 8 17.94 8.34 -26.72
C ILE A 8 18.33 7.48 -25.51
N GLU A 9 17.67 6.35 -25.31
CA GLU A 9 17.97 5.41 -24.22
C GLU A 9 19.43 4.96 -24.25
N LYS A 10 19.94 4.55 -25.42
CA LYS A 10 21.34 4.13 -25.59
C LYS A 10 22.35 5.25 -25.30
N LYS A 11 22.02 6.51 -25.63
CA LYS A 11 22.87 7.66 -25.33
C LYS A 11 22.86 7.99 -23.85
N ALA A 12 21.67 8.03 -23.22
CA ALA A 12 21.53 8.27 -21.79
C ALA A 12 22.26 7.21 -20.96
N LYS A 13 22.09 5.93 -21.30
CA LYS A 13 22.79 4.83 -20.63
C LYS A 13 24.31 4.96 -20.74
N ARG A 14 24.83 5.27 -21.93
CA ARG A 14 26.28 5.51 -22.12
C ARG A 14 26.78 6.70 -21.29
N PHE A 15 26.03 7.79 -21.24
CA PHE A 15 26.37 8.95 -20.42
C PHE A 15 26.49 8.59 -18.94
N PHE A 16 25.54 7.85 -18.38
CA PHE A 16 25.61 7.45 -16.97
C PHE A 16 26.71 6.43 -16.70
N LEU A 17 26.94 5.48 -17.61
CA LEU A 17 28.07 4.55 -17.50
C LEU A 17 29.43 5.27 -17.50
N SER A 18 29.58 6.37 -18.25
CA SER A 18 30.81 7.16 -18.24
C SER A 18 30.95 8.05 -17.00
N HIS A 19 29.85 8.39 -16.32
CA HIS A 19 29.83 9.23 -15.11
C HIS A 19 29.53 8.40 -13.85
N ARG A 20 30.39 7.41 -13.59
CA ARG A 20 30.18 6.40 -12.54
C ARG A 20 29.88 7.00 -11.16
N LYS A 21 30.63 8.01 -10.70
CA LYS A 21 30.39 8.67 -9.40
C LYS A 21 28.98 9.27 -9.31
N THR A 22 28.56 10.00 -10.35
CA THR A 22 27.22 10.60 -10.42
C THR A 22 26.14 9.53 -10.40
N SER A 23 26.32 8.44 -11.15
CA SER A 23 25.39 7.32 -11.14
C SER A 23 25.28 6.67 -9.76
N TYR A 24 26.40 6.45 -9.04
CA TYR A 24 26.37 5.95 -7.66
C TYR A 24 25.56 6.86 -6.75
N THR A 25 25.78 8.18 -6.81
CA THR A 25 25.04 9.14 -5.98
C THR A 25 23.54 9.08 -6.25
N ILE A 26 23.13 9.01 -7.53
CA ILE A 26 21.72 8.87 -7.92
C ILE A 26 21.15 7.53 -7.42
N GLY A 27 21.91 6.44 -7.54
CA GLY A 27 21.47 5.13 -7.09
C GLY A 27 21.27 5.04 -5.57
N LEU A 28 22.17 5.65 -4.80
CA LEU A 28 22.03 5.77 -3.34
C LEU A 28 20.83 6.64 -2.97
N PHE A 29 20.61 7.74 -3.69
CA PHE A 29 19.44 8.59 -3.51
C PHE A 29 18.14 7.79 -3.66
N PHE A 30 18.00 6.97 -4.69
CA PHE A 30 16.81 6.12 -4.86
C PHE A 30 16.64 5.08 -3.74
N ILE A 31 17.73 4.49 -3.23
CA ILE A 31 17.66 3.58 -2.07
C ILE A 31 17.13 4.35 -0.84
N CYS A 32 17.67 5.53 -0.57
CA CYS A 32 17.21 6.37 0.54
C CYS A 32 15.73 6.76 0.37
N CYS A 33 15.28 7.09 -0.83
CA CYS A 33 13.88 7.37 -1.11
C CYS A 33 12.98 6.15 -0.86
N CYS A 34 13.45 4.94 -1.16
CA CYS A 34 12.68 3.71 -0.92
C CYS A 34 12.54 3.44 0.58
N LEU A 35 13.63 3.55 1.33
CA LEU A 35 13.61 3.46 2.79
C LEU A 35 12.71 4.54 3.43
N TYR A 36 12.70 5.75 2.87
CA TYR A 36 11.82 6.82 3.32
C TYR A 36 10.34 6.48 3.06
N VAL A 37 10.02 5.93 1.89
CA VAL A 37 8.67 5.45 1.56
C VAL A 37 8.23 4.37 2.56
N ASP A 38 9.08 3.38 2.85
CA ASP A 38 8.80 2.36 3.87
C ASP A 38 8.54 3.00 5.25
N PHE A 39 9.44 3.88 5.69
CA PHE A 39 9.34 4.55 6.97
C PHE A 39 8.03 5.35 7.11
N VAL A 40 7.68 6.17 6.11
CA VAL A 40 6.45 6.97 6.15
C VAL A 40 5.22 6.07 6.18
N THR A 41 5.21 4.99 5.40
CA THR A 41 4.08 4.07 5.33
C THR A 41 3.87 3.39 6.69
N ILE A 42 4.94 2.78 7.22
CA ILE A 42 4.91 2.08 8.52
C ILE A 42 4.55 3.04 9.65
N SER A 43 5.15 4.24 9.68
CA SER A 43 4.87 5.24 10.71
C SER A 43 3.40 5.67 10.71
N ASN A 44 2.82 5.90 9.53
CA ASN A 44 1.41 6.25 9.40
C ASN A 44 0.50 5.09 9.85
N THR A 45 0.86 3.85 9.50
CA THR A 45 0.14 2.65 9.94
C THR A 45 0.17 2.50 11.46
N CYS A 46 1.34 2.60 12.07
CA CYS A 46 1.47 2.54 13.53
C CYS A 46 0.64 3.65 14.22
N LYS A 47 0.67 4.87 13.68
CA LYS A 47 -0.14 5.98 14.20
C LYS A 47 -1.64 5.69 14.12
N LYS A 48 -2.11 5.07 13.03
CA LYS A 48 -3.51 4.66 12.89
C LYS A 48 -3.87 3.52 13.85
N ILE A 49 -3.03 2.49 13.96
CA ILE A 49 -3.23 1.35 14.87
C ILE A 49 -3.39 1.81 16.32
N ASN A 50 -2.55 2.74 16.77
CA ASN A 50 -2.61 3.27 18.14
C ASN A 50 -3.91 4.04 18.44
N ASN A 51 -4.65 4.43 17.41
CA ASN A 51 -5.90 5.19 17.51
C ASN A 51 -7.11 4.36 17.04
N LEU A 52 -6.98 3.03 16.92
CA LEU A 52 -8.12 2.18 16.55
C LEU A 52 -9.16 2.16 17.67
N GLU A 53 -10.42 2.19 17.25
CA GLU A 53 -11.60 2.01 18.06
C GLU A 53 -12.33 0.76 17.59
N TYR A 54 -12.58 -0.15 18.51
CA TYR A 54 -13.31 -1.38 18.26
C TYR A 54 -14.81 -1.10 18.09
N LYS A 55 -15.43 -1.74 17.09
CA LYS A 55 -16.86 -1.66 16.80
C LYS A 55 -17.42 -3.05 16.56
N GLU A 56 -18.69 -3.23 16.93
CA GLU A 56 -19.47 -4.43 16.61
C GLU A 56 -20.84 -4.02 16.08
N GLY A 57 -21.42 -4.89 15.25
CA GLY A 57 -22.80 -4.69 14.84
C GLY A 57 -23.33 -5.77 13.91
N VAL A 58 -24.64 -5.74 13.69
CA VAL A 58 -25.29 -6.61 12.72
C VAL A 58 -25.25 -5.95 11.35
N VAL A 59 -24.70 -6.65 10.35
CA VAL A 59 -24.59 -6.16 8.97
C VAL A 59 -25.98 -5.95 8.38
N SER A 60 -26.30 -4.70 8.04
CA SER A 60 -27.49 -4.35 7.27
C SER A 60 -27.27 -4.59 5.77
N TYR A 61 -26.07 -4.27 5.29
CA TYR A 61 -25.64 -4.35 3.90
C TYR A 61 -24.12 -4.33 3.82
N TRP A 62 -23.59 -5.08 2.86
CA TRP A 62 -22.19 -5.10 2.50
C TRP A 62 -22.09 -5.29 0.97
N GLU A 63 -21.35 -4.41 0.31
CA GLU A 63 -21.11 -4.49 -1.14
C GLU A 63 -19.70 -4.00 -1.45
N HIS A 64 -19.10 -4.52 -2.50
CA HIS A 64 -17.88 -3.98 -3.08
C HIS A 64 -18.16 -3.46 -4.49
N THR A 65 -17.63 -2.29 -4.83
CA THR A 65 -17.61 -1.80 -6.22
C THR A 65 -16.61 -2.62 -7.04
N GLY A 66 -16.69 -2.64 -8.39
CA GLY A 66 -15.73 -3.37 -9.24
C GLY A 66 -14.64 -2.47 -9.85
N GLY A 67 -13.40 -2.97 -9.97
CA GLY A 67 -12.22 -2.23 -10.43
C GLY A 67 -10.88 -2.83 -9.94
N GLU A 68 -9.74 -2.17 -10.22
CA GLU A 68 -8.40 -2.61 -9.72
C GLU A 68 -8.22 -2.36 -8.21
N PHE A 69 -8.94 -1.38 -7.65
CA PHE A 69 -9.06 -1.13 -6.22
C PHE A 69 -10.55 -0.93 -5.92
N ASN A 70 -11.13 -1.85 -5.15
CA ASN A 70 -12.54 -1.86 -4.85
C ASN A 70 -12.81 -1.21 -3.51
N ASP A 71 -13.76 -0.28 -3.48
CA ASP A 71 -14.29 0.23 -2.22
C ASP A 71 -15.35 -0.77 -1.74
N ALA A 72 -15.12 -1.35 -0.56
CA ALA A 72 -16.09 -2.20 0.13
C ALA A 72 -16.84 -1.37 1.17
N ILE A 73 -18.15 -1.26 0.98
CA ILE A 73 -19.07 -0.49 1.82
C ILE A 73 -19.72 -1.44 2.82
N LEU A 74 -19.67 -1.07 4.10
CA LEU A 74 -20.30 -1.77 5.21
C LEU A 74 -21.29 -0.83 5.90
N LYS A 75 -22.50 -1.33 6.14
CA LYS A 75 -23.51 -0.61 6.93
C LYS A 75 -24.05 -1.50 8.03
N ILE A 76 -24.10 -0.97 9.25
CA ILE A 76 -24.59 -1.66 10.45
C ILE A 76 -26.05 -1.29 10.74
N ASN A 77 -26.85 -2.25 11.20
CA ASN A 77 -28.23 -2.02 11.62
C ASN A 77 -28.29 -0.99 12.77
N ASN A 78 -29.23 -0.05 12.68
CA ASN A 78 -29.43 1.04 13.65
C ASN A 78 -28.23 2.01 13.79
N ASP A 79 -27.24 1.92 12.89
CA ASP A 79 -26.16 2.91 12.77
C ASP A 79 -26.43 3.83 11.59
N THR A 80 -26.24 5.14 11.79
CA THR A 80 -26.38 6.15 10.74
C THR A 80 -25.13 6.30 9.90
N ASN A 81 -24.00 5.76 10.36
CA ASN A 81 -22.72 5.82 9.65
C ASN A 81 -22.66 4.81 8.51
N VAL A 82 -21.90 5.18 7.48
CA VAL A 82 -21.47 4.28 6.41
C VAL A 82 -19.98 4.06 6.56
N TYR A 83 -19.56 2.80 6.59
CA TYR A 83 -18.17 2.42 6.72
C TYR A 83 -17.64 2.00 5.35
N ILE A 84 -16.45 2.44 4.99
CA ILE A 84 -15.82 2.11 3.71
C ILE A 84 -14.40 1.61 3.97
N THR A 85 -13.95 0.64 3.19
CA THR A 85 -12.54 0.23 3.16
C THR A 85 -12.14 -0.05 1.73
N GLN A 86 -10.84 0.03 1.44
CA GLN A 86 -10.32 -0.28 0.12
C GLN A 86 -9.71 -1.67 0.13
N ARG A 87 -10.07 -2.48 -0.86
CA ARG A 87 -9.62 -3.86 -0.99
C ARG A 87 -9.17 -4.11 -2.42
N TYR A 88 -8.16 -4.96 -2.58
CA TYR A 88 -7.82 -5.48 -3.89
C TYR A 88 -8.82 -6.60 -4.26
N ASP A 89 -9.37 -6.57 -5.47
CA ASP A 89 -10.34 -7.58 -5.98
C ASP A 89 -9.68 -8.84 -6.56
N GLY A 90 -8.41 -9.07 -6.22
CA GLY A 90 -7.74 -10.30 -6.61
C GLY A 90 -8.45 -11.52 -6.02
N TRP A 91 -8.28 -12.69 -6.65
CA TRP A 91 -8.76 -13.97 -6.13
C TRP A 91 -8.37 -14.18 -4.64
N LEU A 92 -7.23 -13.63 -4.22
CA LEU A 92 -6.70 -13.77 -2.86
C LEU A 92 -6.94 -12.48 -2.06
N CYS A 93 -8.07 -12.40 -1.37
CA CYS A 93 -8.34 -11.39 -0.35
C CYS A 93 -8.72 -12.11 0.96
N PHE A 94 -7.93 -11.92 2.03
CA PHE A 94 -8.05 -12.69 3.27
C PHE A 94 -8.94 -12.03 4.33
N GLN A 95 -9.37 -10.81 4.14
CA GLN A 95 -10.35 -10.17 5.02
C GLN A 95 -11.75 -10.75 4.80
N HIS A 96 -12.52 -10.83 5.88
CA HIS A 96 -13.87 -11.40 5.84
C HIS A 96 -14.83 -10.53 5.02
N ASN A 97 -15.81 -11.15 4.38
CA ASN A 97 -16.90 -10.42 3.69
C ASN A 97 -18.13 -10.42 4.59
N GLY A 98 -18.66 -9.23 4.88
CA GLY A 98 -19.86 -9.12 5.70
C GLY A 98 -21.07 -9.72 4.99
N LYS A 99 -21.80 -10.61 5.67
CA LYS A 99 -23.08 -11.13 5.16
C LYS A 99 -24.23 -10.41 5.85
N LYS A 100 -25.29 -10.06 5.10
CA LYS A 100 -26.48 -9.43 5.69
C LYS A 100 -27.05 -10.28 6.83
N GLY A 101 -27.29 -9.67 7.99
CA GLY A 101 -27.77 -10.33 9.21
C GLY A 101 -26.67 -10.95 10.08
N GLU A 102 -25.43 -10.99 9.61
CA GLU A 102 -24.28 -11.46 10.38
C GLU A 102 -23.89 -10.45 11.47
N THR A 103 -23.47 -10.94 12.63
CA THR A 103 -22.83 -10.09 13.65
C THR A 103 -21.32 -10.07 13.42
N VAL A 104 -20.80 -8.89 13.13
CA VAL A 104 -19.39 -8.68 12.79
C VAL A 104 -18.70 -7.78 13.80
N ALA A 105 -17.37 -7.88 13.84
CA ALA A 105 -16.47 -6.99 14.54
C ALA A 105 -15.49 -6.34 13.55
N PHE A 106 -15.16 -5.08 13.79
CA PHE A 106 -14.23 -4.30 12.96
C PHE A 106 -13.65 -3.12 13.76
N TYR A 107 -12.73 -2.40 13.14
CA TYR A 107 -12.07 -1.24 13.76
C TYR A 107 -12.21 -0.01 12.89
N THR A 108 -12.32 1.15 13.53
CA THR A 108 -12.24 2.49 12.89
C THR A 108 -11.13 3.30 13.55
N VAL A 109 -10.64 4.37 12.93
CA VAL A 109 -9.68 5.27 13.59
C VAL A 109 -10.43 6.40 14.29
N LYS A 110 -10.10 6.66 15.57
CA LYS A 110 -10.68 7.79 16.34
C LYS A 110 -10.46 9.12 15.62
N ASP A 111 -11.50 9.94 15.59
CA ASP A 111 -11.48 11.30 15.04
C ASP A 111 -11.05 11.41 13.55
N GLU A 112 -11.02 10.30 12.80
CA GLU A 112 -10.76 10.34 11.37
C GLU A 112 -11.96 10.98 10.66
N VAL A 113 -11.70 12.11 9.97
CA VAL A 113 -12.73 13.02 9.46
C VAL A 113 -13.65 12.30 8.47
N LYS A 114 -14.96 12.35 8.75
CA LYS A 114 -16.01 12.07 7.76
C LYS A 114 -15.83 13.02 6.57
N LYS A 115 -15.21 12.55 5.50
CA LYS A 115 -15.44 13.21 4.21
C LYS A 115 -16.83 12.78 3.77
N GLU A 116 -17.73 13.74 3.60
CA GLU A 116 -19.16 13.50 3.32
C GLU A 116 -19.44 12.54 2.14
N LYS A 117 -18.46 12.30 1.27
CA LYS A 117 -18.53 11.37 0.13
C LYS A 117 -17.78 10.03 0.31
N GLU A 118 -16.94 9.86 1.33
CA GLU A 118 -16.03 8.69 1.45
C GLU A 118 -16.31 7.77 2.67
N GLY A 119 -17.32 8.08 3.49
CA GLY A 119 -17.66 7.25 4.67
C GLY A 119 -16.56 7.23 5.74
N ILE A 120 -16.72 6.36 6.76
CA ILE A 120 -15.73 6.15 7.82
C ILE A 120 -14.84 4.96 7.44
N PRO A 121 -13.49 5.13 7.39
CA PRO A 121 -12.58 4.03 7.16
C PRO A 121 -12.76 2.91 8.19
N TYR A 122 -12.92 1.67 7.73
CA TYR A 122 -12.89 0.49 8.60
C TYR A 122 -11.77 -0.49 8.24
N TYR A 123 -11.39 -1.29 9.23
CA TYR A 123 -10.30 -2.24 9.17
C TYR A 123 -10.68 -3.53 9.90
N GLY A 124 -10.07 -4.64 9.53
CA GLY A 124 -10.17 -5.89 10.27
C GLY A 124 -11.56 -6.48 10.41
N LEU A 125 -12.38 -6.36 9.37
CA LEU A 125 -13.71 -6.97 9.36
C LEU A 125 -13.59 -8.48 9.59
N CYS A 126 -14.34 -8.98 10.56
CA CYS A 126 -14.37 -10.39 10.94
C CYS A 126 -15.72 -10.78 11.56
N GLU A 127 -16.03 -12.07 11.56
CA GLU A 127 -17.16 -12.62 12.30
C GLU A 127 -16.92 -12.45 13.81
N LYS A 128 -18.00 -12.13 14.56
CA LYS A 128 -17.90 -12.00 16.02
C LYS A 128 -17.39 -13.30 16.64
N GLY A 129 -16.38 -13.18 17.50
CA GLY A 129 -15.73 -14.33 18.16
C GLY A 129 -14.53 -14.90 17.41
N ASN A 130 -14.25 -14.45 16.18
CA ASN A 130 -13.06 -14.82 15.41
C ASN A 130 -12.27 -13.57 15.00
N PRO A 131 -11.62 -12.88 15.96
CA PRO A 131 -10.96 -11.61 15.68
C PRO A 131 -9.82 -11.78 14.69
N ARG A 132 -9.71 -10.83 13.75
CA ARG A 132 -8.57 -10.76 12.84
C ARG A 132 -7.28 -10.60 13.65
N THR A 133 -6.25 -11.37 13.30
CA THR A 133 -4.97 -11.31 14.01
C THR A 133 -4.32 -9.94 13.85
N THR A 134 -3.51 -9.53 14.82
CA THR A 134 -2.78 -8.24 14.78
C THR A 134 -1.91 -8.11 13.53
N PHE A 135 -1.34 -9.23 13.06
CA PHE A 135 -0.56 -9.27 11.82
C PHE A 135 -1.41 -8.81 10.62
N TRP A 136 -2.57 -9.44 10.41
CA TRP A 136 -3.43 -9.09 9.29
C TRP A 136 -4.09 -7.73 9.46
N LEU A 137 -4.46 -7.35 10.68
CA LEU A 137 -4.95 -6.00 10.97
C LEU A 137 -3.92 -4.92 10.63
N PHE A 138 -2.63 -5.17 10.87
CA PHE A 138 -1.57 -4.25 10.47
C PHE A 138 -1.58 -4.02 8.95
N PHE A 139 -1.69 -5.07 8.16
CA PHE A 139 -1.70 -4.98 6.70
C PHE A 139 -2.97 -4.36 6.14
N ASP A 140 -4.14 -4.57 6.76
CA ASP A 140 -5.38 -3.87 6.44
C ASP A 140 -5.21 -2.34 6.56
N VAL A 141 -4.48 -1.89 7.60
CA VAL A 141 -4.21 -0.46 7.83
C VAL A 141 -3.05 0.05 6.96
N LEU A 142 -2.08 -0.81 6.64
CA LEU A 142 -0.92 -0.49 5.79
C LEU A 142 -1.33 -0.18 4.36
N PHE A 143 -2.25 -0.96 3.79
CA PHE A 143 -2.64 -0.83 2.38
C PHE A 143 -3.12 0.58 1.99
N PRO A 144 -4.09 1.22 2.68
CA PRO A 144 -4.50 2.57 2.33
C PRO A 144 -3.42 3.63 2.60
N CYS A 145 -2.41 3.35 3.44
CA CYS A 145 -1.28 4.26 3.63
C CYS A 145 -0.37 4.32 2.39
N TYR A 146 -0.32 3.26 1.57
CA TYR A 146 0.38 3.29 0.28
C TYR A 146 -0.28 4.20 -0.75
N LYS A 147 -1.62 4.32 -0.75
CA LYS A 147 -2.35 5.14 -1.73
C LYS A 147 -1.88 6.59 -1.76
N SER A 148 -1.62 7.19 -0.61
CA SER A 148 -1.14 8.57 -0.50
C SER A 148 0.25 8.80 -1.08
N ILE A 149 1.03 7.73 -1.28
CA ILE A 149 2.41 7.80 -1.75
C ILE A 149 2.69 6.89 -2.96
N LEU A 150 1.65 6.34 -3.59
CA LEU A 150 1.77 5.31 -4.64
C LEU A 150 2.58 5.79 -5.85
N ILE A 151 2.41 7.06 -6.25
CA ILE A 151 3.17 7.66 -7.36
C ILE A 151 4.66 7.76 -6.99
N LEU A 152 4.96 8.23 -5.77
CA LEU A 152 6.34 8.33 -5.29
C LEU A 152 6.97 6.95 -5.21
N TRP A 153 6.23 5.97 -4.68
CA TRP A 153 6.62 4.56 -4.62
C TRP A 153 6.98 4.01 -6.00
N ALA A 154 6.14 4.21 -7.01
CA ALA A 154 6.38 3.73 -8.37
C ALA A 154 7.62 4.39 -9.01
N LEU A 155 7.78 5.71 -8.83
CA LEU A 155 8.95 6.45 -9.33
C LEU A 155 10.25 5.94 -8.70
N VAL A 156 10.23 5.63 -7.40
CA VAL A 156 11.38 5.08 -6.68
C VAL A 156 11.72 3.67 -7.17
N ALA A 157 10.73 2.80 -7.34
CA ALA A 157 10.92 1.45 -7.87
C ALA A 157 11.55 1.49 -9.29
N ILE A 158 11.02 2.34 -10.16
CA ILE A 158 11.58 2.58 -11.50
C ILE A 158 13.02 3.08 -11.41
N GLY A 159 13.30 4.04 -10.54
CA GLY A 159 14.64 4.58 -10.32
C GLY A 159 15.66 3.52 -9.89
N ILE A 160 15.29 2.66 -8.93
CA ILE A 160 16.14 1.54 -8.48
C ILE A 160 16.40 0.56 -9.64
N ILE A 161 15.38 0.20 -10.41
CA ILE A 161 15.54 -0.73 -11.55
C ILE A 161 16.51 -0.13 -12.59
N PHE A 162 16.34 1.13 -12.98
CA PHE A 162 17.18 1.76 -13.99
C PHE A 162 18.61 1.99 -13.49
N PHE A 163 18.81 2.58 -12.32
CA PHE A 163 20.15 2.96 -11.86
C PHE A 163 20.89 1.80 -11.19
N ASN A 164 20.22 1.04 -10.32
CA ASN A 164 20.93 0.09 -9.46
C ASN A 164 21.06 -1.28 -10.11
N PHE A 165 20.05 -1.71 -10.89
CA PHE A 165 20.08 -3.01 -11.57
C PHE A 165 20.72 -2.97 -12.95
N GLN A 166 20.61 -1.86 -13.69
CA GLN A 166 21.14 -1.76 -15.05
C GLN A 166 22.45 -0.99 -15.20
N ILE A 167 22.69 0.06 -14.40
CA ILE A 167 23.85 0.96 -14.57
C ILE A 167 24.99 0.62 -13.61
N ILE A 168 24.73 0.63 -12.30
CA ILE A 168 25.78 0.57 -11.27
C ILE A 168 26.29 -0.87 -11.06
N ARG A 169 25.38 -1.85 -10.89
CA ARG A 169 25.68 -3.29 -10.68
C ARG A 169 26.87 -3.56 -9.74
N ASP A 170 26.99 -2.76 -8.69
CA ASP A 170 28.07 -2.83 -7.72
C ASP A 170 27.83 -3.93 -6.69
N ARG A 171 28.92 -4.51 -6.16
CA ARG A 171 28.87 -5.63 -5.21
C ARG A 171 28.11 -5.32 -3.93
N PHE A 172 27.99 -4.06 -3.53
CA PHE A 172 27.27 -3.63 -2.33
C PHE A 172 25.92 -2.99 -2.65
N VAL A 173 25.88 -2.09 -3.64
CA VAL A 173 24.64 -1.36 -3.99
C VAL A 173 23.58 -2.30 -4.57
N LEU A 174 24.00 -3.30 -5.36
CA LEU A 174 23.05 -4.22 -6.01
C LEU A 174 22.31 -5.10 -4.98
N PRO A 175 22.97 -5.84 -4.07
CA PRO A 175 22.26 -6.60 -3.04
C PRO A 175 21.38 -5.72 -2.16
N LEU A 176 21.87 -4.55 -1.74
CA LEU A 176 21.09 -3.62 -0.91
C LEU A 176 19.81 -3.17 -1.63
N SER A 177 19.91 -2.87 -2.93
CA SER A 177 18.77 -2.48 -3.74
C SER A 177 17.75 -3.61 -3.89
N ILE A 178 18.22 -4.85 -4.05
CA ILE A 178 17.35 -6.04 -4.12
C ILE A 178 16.61 -6.22 -2.80
N VAL A 179 17.31 -6.10 -1.66
CA VAL A 179 16.69 -6.26 -0.33
C VAL A 179 15.66 -5.16 -0.08
N VAL A 180 16.02 -3.90 -0.29
CA VAL A 180 15.14 -2.76 -0.02
C VAL A 180 13.90 -2.80 -0.91
N LEU A 181 14.09 -2.92 -2.24
CA LEU A 181 12.97 -3.02 -3.17
C LEU A 181 12.14 -4.30 -2.94
N GLY A 182 12.79 -5.41 -2.62
CA GLY A 182 12.14 -6.69 -2.35
C GLY A 182 11.24 -6.65 -1.12
N MET A 183 11.72 -6.10 0.00
CA MET A 183 10.93 -5.94 1.22
C MET A 183 9.77 -4.96 0.99
N ASN A 184 10.04 -3.85 0.30
CA ASN A 184 9.03 -2.86 -0.04
C ASN A 184 7.91 -3.45 -0.94
N LEU A 185 8.26 -4.23 -1.96
CA LEU A 185 7.30 -4.97 -2.80
C LEU A 185 6.54 -6.04 -2.01
N LEU A 186 7.24 -6.80 -1.16
CA LEU A 186 6.61 -7.84 -0.33
C LEU A 186 5.56 -7.24 0.60
N MET A 187 5.88 -6.12 1.27
CA MET A 187 4.92 -5.41 2.12
C MET A 187 3.70 -4.94 1.33
N PHE A 188 3.91 -4.38 0.13
CA PHE A 188 2.80 -3.96 -0.72
C PHE A 188 1.92 -5.13 -1.16
N ILE A 189 2.50 -6.27 -1.54
CA ILE A 189 1.76 -7.47 -1.96
C ILE A 189 0.95 -8.02 -0.79
N ILE A 190 1.56 -8.19 0.39
CA ILE A 190 0.87 -8.69 1.59
C ILE A 190 -0.25 -7.73 1.99
N ALA A 191 -0.02 -6.42 1.93
CA ALA A 191 -1.04 -5.40 2.19
C ALA A 191 -2.22 -5.51 1.20
N SER A 192 -1.93 -5.77 -0.07
CA SER A 192 -2.95 -5.86 -1.12
C SER A 192 -3.88 -7.07 -0.93
N ILE A 193 -3.36 -8.21 -0.47
CA ILE A 193 -4.15 -9.44 -0.26
C ILE A 193 -4.76 -9.54 1.15
N SER A 194 -4.44 -8.60 2.04
CA SER A 194 -4.98 -8.51 3.39
C SER A 194 -6.47 -8.22 3.34
#